data_AF-A0A7S3WAM9-F1
#
_entry.id   AF-A0A7S3WAM9-F1
#
_cell.length_a   1.000
_cell.length_b   1.000
_cell.length_c   1.000
_cell.angle_alpha   90.00
_cell.angle_beta   90.00
_cell.angle_gamma   90.00
#
_symmetry.space_group_name_H-M   'P 1'
#
loop_
_entity.id
_entity.type
_entity.pdbx_description
1 polymer ?
#
loop_
_entity_poly.entity_id
_entity_poly.type
_entity_poly.pdbx_seq_one_letter_code
_entity_poly.pdbx_strand_id
1 'polypeptide(L)'
;RTATQPLFQPAYRRVHEFENGDEVRIVSRQHQSYGMQGTLLENTPDVHGQLLVRLGGAEERVAVHDLDMIDSWDEKLLERTPIWDDRLTRWLITATVVMWIVTILHTMIF
;
A
#
# COMPACT_ATOMS: atom_id res chain seq x y z
N ARG A 1 -42.97 -15.34 8.17
CA ARG A 1 -42.18 -14.09 8.08
C ARG A 1 -40.81 -14.50 7.57
N THR A 2 -40.59 -14.41 6.26
CA THR A 2 -39.34 -14.81 5.61
C THR A 2 -38.32 -13.71 5.89
N ALA A 3 -37.29 -14.02 6.66
CA ALA A 3 -36.18 -13.09 6.86
C ALA A 3 -35.41 -12.97 5.54
N THR A 4 -35.62 -11.87 4.83
CA THR A 4 -34.77 -11.46 3.71
C THR A 4 -33.38 -11.22 4.28
N GLN A 5 -32.48 -12.19 4.15
CA GLN A 5 -31.07 -12.00 4.47
C GLN A 5 -30.53 -10.88 3.56
N PRO A 6 -29.83 -9.85 4.10
CA PRO A 6 -29.13 -8.91 3.25
C PRO A 6 -27.95 -9.64 2.60
N LEU A 7 -28.16 -10.09 1.37
CA LEU A 7 -27.07 -10.27 0.40
C LEU A 7 -26.32 -8.92 0.34
N PHE A 8 -24.99 -8.91 0.17
CA PHE A 8 -24.12 -7.70 0.10
C PHE A 8 -23.49 -7.19 1.41
N GLN A 9 -22.79 -8.04 2.18
CA GLN A 9 -21.89 -7.56 3.24
C GLN A 9 -20.39 -7.36 2.89
N PRO A 10 -19.76 -7.98 1.88
CA PRO A 10 -18.32 -7.78 1.66
C PRO A 10 -17.98 -6.46 0.94
N ALA A 11 -18.86 -5.94 0.10
CA ALA A 11 -18.59 -4.72 -0.68
C ALA A 11 -18.59 -3.44 0.17
N TYR A 12 -19.48 -3.34 1.16
CA TYR A 12 -19.59 -2.13 2.00
C TYR A 12 -18.41 -1.92 2.94
N ARG A 13 -17.68 -2.98 3.32
CA ARG A 13 -16.56 -2.84 4.27
C ARG A 13 -15.40 -2.03 3.69
N ARG A 14 -15.13 -2.18 2.38
CA ARG A 14 -14.02 -1.48 1.73
C ARG A 14 -14.35 -0.06 1.28
N VAL A 15 -15.63 0.31 1.17
CA VAL A 15 -16.02 1.68 0.77
C VAL A 15 -15.46 2.72 1.75
N HIS A 16 -15.38 2.38 3.04
CA HIS A 16 -14.81 3.26 4.06
C HIS A 16 -13.28 3.44 3.96
N GLU A 17 -12.61 2.66 3.12
CA GLU A 17 -11.15 2.76 2.90
C GLU A 17 -10.81 3.81 1.84
N PHE A 18 -11.81 4.30 1.08
CA PHE A 18 -11.61 5.22 -0.03
C PHE A 18 -12.13 6.64 0.27
N GLU A 19 -11.32 7.63 -0.06
CA GLU A 19 -11.65 9.06 0.00
C GLU A 19 -11.70 9.69 -1.40
N ASN A 20 -12.54 10.73 -1.56
CA ASN A 20 -12.63 11.45 -2.82
C ASN A 20 -11.29 12.14 -3.11
N GLY A 21 -10.74 11.90 -4.29
CA GLY A 21 -9.41 12.36 -4.69
C GLY A 21 -8.32 11.28 -4.61
N ASP A 22 -8.60 10.12 -4.01
CA ASP A 22 -7.61 9.04 -3.93
C ASP A 22 -7.20 8.52 -5.31
N GLU A 23 -5.93 8.18 -5.43
CA GLU A 23 -5.41 7.46 -6.60
C GLU A 23 -5.71 5.96 -6.47
N VAL A 24 -6.46 5.45 -7.43
CA VAL A 24 -6.93 4.06 -7.45
C VAL A 24 -6.52 3.37 -8.74
N ARG A 25 -6.38 2.04 -8.68
CA ARG A 25 -6.06 1.17 -9.80
C ARG A 25 -7.09 0.07 -9.94
N ILE A 26 -7.39 -0.29 -11.19
CA ILE A 26 -8.25 -1.43 -11.48
C ILE A 26 -7.43 -2.73 -11.41
N VAL A 27 -7.80 -3.61 -10.49
CA VAL A 27 -7.13 -4.91 -10.26
C VAL A 27 -7.88 -6.10 -10.87
N SER A 28 -9.11 -5.89 -11.34
CA SER A 28 -9.91 -6.94 -11.95
C SER A 28 -9.47 -7.26 -13.38
N ARG A 29 -8.97 -8.48 -13.59
CA ARG A 29 -8.52 -8.96 -14.91
C ARG A 29 -9.64 -9.07 -15.95
N GLN A 30 -10.90 -9.05 -15.50
CA GLN A 30 -12.08 -9.13 -16.37
C GLN A 30 -12.53 -7.74 -16.84
N HIS A 31 -12.04 -6.68 -16.22
CA HIS A 31 -12.39 -5.31 -16.57
C HIS A 31 -11.60 -4.85 -17.81
N GLN A 32 -12.27 -4.12 -18.71
CA GLN A 32 -11.64 -3.61 -19.94
C GLN A 32 -10.41 -2.73 -19.67
N SER A 33 -10.50 -1.93 -18.60
CA SER A 33 -9.47 -1.00 -18.14
C SER A 33 -8.51 -1.64 -17.12
N TYR A 34 -8.32 -2.97 -17.13
CA TYR A 34 -7.44 -3.67 -16.19
C TYR A 34 -6.05 -3.04 -16.14
N GLY A 35 -5.59 -2.74 -14.92
CA GLY A 35 -4.29 -2.15 -14.66
C GLY A 35 -4.20 -0.64 -14.88
N MET A 36 -5.25 0.00 -15.41
CA MET A 36 -5.34 1.46 -15.50
C MET A 36 -5.47 2.10 -14.12
N GLN A 37 -4.89 3.29 -14.02
CA GLN A 37 -4.92 4.14 -12.85
C GLN A 37 -5.89 5.30 -13.08
N GLY A 38 -6.46 5.80 -12.00
CA GLY A 38 -7.37 6.93 -12.04
C GLY A 38 -7.55 7.58 -10.69
N THR A 39 -8.39 8.60 -10.67
CA THR A 39 -8.73 9.34 -9.46
C THR A 39 -10.15 9.03 -9.07
N LEU A 40 -10.39 8.73 -7.80
CA LEU A 40 -11.73 8.58 -7.26
C LEU A 40 -12.43 9.94 -7.24
N LEU A 41 -13.59 10.05 -7.88
CA LEU A 41 -14.39 11.27 -7.89
C LEU A 41 -15.47 11.26 -6.81
N GLU A 42 -16.10 10.10 -6.62
CA GLU A 42 -17.19 9.92 -5.67
C GLU A 42 -17.06 8.57 -4.95
N ASN A 43 -16.95 8.63 -3.63
CA ASN A 43 -16.84 7.50 -2.70
C ASN A 43 -18.20 6.98 -2.22
N THR A 44 -19.30 7.53 -2.71
CA THR A 44 -20.64 7.02 -2.44
C THR A 44 -20.94 5.85 -3.40
N PRO A 45 -21.06 4.61 -2.91
CA PRO A 45 -21.40 3.48 -3.76
C PRO A 45 -22.83 3.60 -4.25
N ASP A 46 -23.04 3.25 -5.52
CA ASP A 46 -24.39 3.14 -6.08
C ASP A 46 -25.14 1.89 -5.58
N VAL A 47 -26.34 1.65 -6.12
CA VAL A 47 -27.16 0.47 -5.79
C VAL A 47 -26.50 -0.86 -6.15
N HIS A 48 -25.40 -0.84 -6.92
CA HIS A 48 -24.60 -2.00 -7.32
C HIS A 48 -23.24 -2.07 -6.60
N GLY A 49 -22.93 -1.13 -5.70
CA GLY A 49 -21.65 -1.10 -5.00
C GLY A 49 -20.49 -0.63 -5.88
N GLN A 50 -20.75 0.28 -6.83
CA GLN A 50 -19.76 0.87 -7.74
C GLN A 50 -19.45 2.31 -7.34
N LEU A 51 -18.18 2.70 -7.48
CA LEU A 51 -17.68 4.05 -7.26
C LEU A 51 -17.40 4.75 -8.58
N LEU A 52 -17.48 6.08 -8.60
CA LEU A 52 -17.16 6.89 -9.78
C LEU A 52 -15.67 7.21 -9.79
N VAL A 53 -14.97 6.76 -10.83
CA VAL A 53 -13.54 6.99 -11.03
C VAL A 53 -13.28 7.71 -12.35
N ARG A 54 -12.26 8.56 -12.38
CA ARG A 54 -11.75 9.18 -13.60
C ARG A 54 -10.54 8.41 -14.10
N LEU A 55 -10.69 7.68 -15.20
CA LEU A 55 -9.64 6.87 -15.82
C LEU A 55 -9.26 7.50 -17.16
N GLY A 56 -8.01 7.92 -17.31
CA GLY A 56 -7.51 8.47 -18.58
C GLY A 56 -8.30 9.68 -19.12
N GLY A 57 -8.98 10.44 -18.25
CA GLY A 57 -9.81 11.58 -18.62
C GLY A 57 -11.29 11.28 -18.89
N ALA A 58 -11.70 10.00 -18.87
CA ALA A 58 -13.10 9.59 -18.92
C ALA A 58 -13.61 9.20 -17.53
N GLU A 59 -14.89 9.40 -17.25
CA GLU A 59 -15.53 8.99 -16.00
C GLU A 59 -16.20 7.62 -16.18
N GLU A 60 -15.88 6.68 -15.31
CA GLU A 60 -16.36 5.29 -15.37
C GLU A 60 -16.80 4.84 -13.98
N ARG A 61 -17.85 4.00 -13.91
CA ARG A 61 -18.28 3.38 -12.65
C ARG A 61 -17.63 2.01 -12.53
N VAL A 62 -16.90 1.81 -11.44
CA VAL A 62 -16.14 0.57 -11.21
C VAL A 62 -16.52 0.00 -9.85
N ALA A 63 -16.68 -1.32 -9.79
CA ALA A 63 -17.04 -1.99 -8.55
C ALA A 63 -15.93 -1.83 -7.50
N VAL A 64 -16.30 -1.57 -6.24
CA VAL A 64 -15.34 -1.34 -5.13
C VAL A 64 -14.31 -2.47 -5.00
N HIS A 65 -14.72 -3.72 -5.26
CA HIS A 65 -13.83 -4.89 -5.15
C HIS A 65 -12.85 -5.05 -6.31
N ASP A 66 -13.08 -4.33 -7.41
CA ASP A 66 -12.21 -4.29 -8.57
C ASP A 66 -11.19 -3.14 -8.50
N LEU A 67 -11.30 -2.30 -7.47
CA LEU A 67 -10.42 -1.17 -7.18
C LEU A 67 -9.43 -1.49 -6.05
N ASP A 68 -8.24 -0.93 -6.16
CA ASP A 68 -7.19 -0.95 -5.15
C ASP A 68 -6.53 0.42 -5.05
N MET A 69 -6.13 0.85 -3.84
CA MET A 69 -5.46 2.14 -3.64
C MET A 69 -4.00 2.06 -4.08
N ILE A 70 -3.53 3.06 -4.81
CA ILE A 70 -2.14 3.13 -5.27
C ILE A 70 -1.18 3.46 -4.12
N ASP A 71 -1.65 4.18 -3.09
CA ASP A 71 -0.81 4.66 -1.98
C ASP A 71 -0.39 3.61 -0.94
N SER A 72 -0.88 2.37 -1.00
CA SER A 72 -0.68 1.42 0.10
C SER A 72 0.43 0.37 -0.11
N TRP A 73 1.03 0.29 -1.29
CA TRP A 73 2.04 -0.74 -1.59
C TRP A 73 3.49 -0.30 -1.43
N ASP A 74 3.84 0.94 -1.76
CA ASP A 74 5.25 1.39 -1.72
C ASP A 74 5.71 1.81 -0.31
N GLU A 75 4.86 2.42 0.53
CA GLU A 75 5.25 2.75 1.91
C GLU A 75 5.45 1.51 2.78
N LYS A 76 4.64 0.45 2.61
CA LYS A 76 4.83 -0.82 3.34
C LYS A 76 6.05 -1.62 2.87
N LEU A 77 6.55 -1.38 1.65
CA LEU A 77 7.81 -1.96 1.18
C LEU A 77 9.02 -1.16 1.70
N LEU A 78 8.88 0.15 1.91
CA LEU A 78 9.92 0.98 2.53
C LEU A 78 10.01 0.80 4.05
N GLU A 79 8.91 0.48 4.75
CA GLU A 79 8.94 0.08 6.16
C GLU A 79 9.50 -1.34 6.36
N ARG A 80 9.49 -2.18 5.31
CA ARG A 80 10.33 -3.39 5.27
C ARG A 80 11.76 -2.97 4.98
N THR A 81 12.41 -2.39 5.98
CA THR A 81 13.87 -2.52 6.09
C THR A 81 14.23 -3.97 5.77
N PRO A 82 15.15 -4.22 4.80
CA PRO A 82 15.52 -5.59 4.48
C PRO A 82 15.97 -6.24 5.77
N ILE A 83 15.36 -7.38 6.12
CA ILE A 83 15.60 -8.15 7.36
C ILE A 83 17.09 -8.49 7.52
N TRP A 84 17.87 -8.36 6.44
CA TRP A 84 19.32 -8.35 6.36
C TRP A 84 20.05 -7.27 7.21
N ASP A 85 19.37 -6.43 7.99
CA ASP A 85 19.96 -5.78 9.18
C ASP A 85 20.24 -6.81 10.30
N ASP A 86 20.82 -7.94 9.90
CA ASP A 86 20.79 -9.23 10.57
C ASP A 86 22.18 -9.52 11.12
N ARG A 87 22.48 -8.98 12.31
CA ARG A 87 23.62 -9.29 13.20
C ARG A 87 25.04 -9.09 12.62
N LEU A 88 25.37 -9.55 11.42
CA LEU A 88 26.63 -9.39 10.72
C LEU A 88 27.00 -7.91 10.51
N THR A 89 26.06 -7.10 10.04
CA THR A 89 26.29 -5.65 9.85
C THR A 89 26.61 -4.97 11.18
N ARG A 90 25.87 -5.35 12.24
CA ARG A 90 26.12 -4.86 13.61
C ARG A 90 27.47 -5.33 14.16
N TRP A 91 27.87 -6.57 13.88
CA TRP A 91 29.18 -7.11 14.24
C TRP A 91 30.32 -6.41 13.51
N LEU A 92 30.18 -6.17 12.20
CA LEU A 92 31.20 -5.51 11.37
C LEU A 92 31.42 -4.05 11.80
N ILE A 93 30.33 -3.32 12.09
CA ILE A 93 30.43 -1.94 12.60
C ILE A 93 31.13 -1.94 13.97
N THR A 94 30.74 -2.85 14.87
CA THR A 94 31.32 -2.91 16.21
C THR A 94 32.81 -3.26 16.17
N ALA A 95 33.20 -4.25 15.35
CA ALA A 95 34.60 -4.63 15.18
C ALA A 95 35.45 -3.46 14.61
N THR A 96 34.90 -2.74 13.64
CA THR A 96 35.59 -1.59 13.03
C THR A 96 35.81 -0.48 14.06
N VAL A 97 34.78 -0.11 14.84
CA VAL A 97 34.90 0.93 15.87
C VAL A 97 35.91 0.54 16.95
N VAL A 98 35.90 -0.71 17.42
CA VAL A 98 36.87 -1.20 18.42
C VAL A 98 38.30 -1.12 17.88
N MET A 99 38.52 -1.49 16.62
CA MET A 99 39.84 -1.40 15.98
C MET A 99 40.38 0.03 15.96
N TRP A 100 39.54 1.02 15.63
CA TRP A 100 39.94 2.43 15.64
C TRP A 100 40.30 2.91 17.05
N ILE A 101 39.49 2.55 18.06
CA ILE A 101 39.75 2.93 19.46
C ILE A 101 41.10 2.38 19.94
N VAL A 102 41.39 1.11 19.69
CA VAL A 102 42.65 0.48 20.09
C VAL A 102 43.84 1.12 19.38
N THR A 103 43.70 1.41 18.08
CA THR A 103 44.77 2.03 17.29
C THR A 103 45.13 3.42 17.82
N ILE A 104 44.12 4.25 18.10
CA ILE A 104 44.33 5.60 18.68
C ILE A 104 45.02 5.48 20.04
N LEU A 105 44.57 4.56 20.90
CA LEU A 105 45.13 4.38 22.24
C LEU A 105 46.60 3.93 22.20
N HIS A 106 46.96 3.04 21.28
CA HIS A 106 48.35 2.62 21.06
C HIS A 106 49.24 3.78 20.59
N THR A 107 48.76 4.62 19.67
CA THR A 107 49.51 5.78 19.17
C THR A 107 49.69 6.90 20.20
N MET A 108 48.96 6.91 21.31
CA MET A 108 49.16 7.89 22.38
C MET A 108 50.12 7.41 23.48
N ILE A 109 50.32 6.09 23.59
CA ILE A 109 51.19 5.49 24.62
C ILE A 109 52.65 5.37 24.14
N PHE A 110 52.86 5.18 22.84
CA PHE A 110 54.17 5.07 22.19
C PHE A 110 54.48 6.31 21.36
#